data_AF-A0A354M658-F1
#
_entry.id   AF-A0A354M658-F1
#
_cell.length_a   1.000
_cell.length_b   1.000
_cell.length_c   1.000
_cell.angle_alpha   90.00
_cell.angle_beta   90.00
_cell.angle_gamma   90.00
#
_symmetry.space_group_name_H-M   'P 1'
#
loop_
_entity.id
_entity.type
_entity.pdbx_description
1 polymer ?
#
loop_
_entity_poly.entity_id
_entity_poly.type
_entity_poly.pdbx_seq_one_letter_code
_entity_poly.pdbx_strand_id
1 'polypeptide(L)'
;KNWQKTYTVVFLETEIPTVYDFEHWAVNEWEEVYEHSVENVEGEDISVDQYIWASGNSAFSLVANGGPKDFPTFKATSIDVHSGEGAACLKTRKTGSLPASQGMPIAAGNLFLGEFTSKGINIMKEPMKATHFGLPFRKKPLQMSVWFKYDGSNVHMSYDKKGNGTQYGDGRDYCAVYAVLYDNVKAKNLYGVSYLDGNTILKEDEDNPIIAVAGLHEQADNSDQYGTGGVYKHHVFDFKYREGKSVDPDRLKNYEYSLAVVFSSSFYGDRFIGGVGNTLWIDDVEIICEEN
;
A
#
# COMPACT_ATOMS: atom_id res chain seq x y z
N LYS A 1 -23.61 22.45 33.79
CA LYS A 1 -22.84 22.11 32.55
C LYS A 1 -21.46 22.69 32.74
N ASN A 2 -20.45 21.87 33.09
CA ASN A 2 -19.16 22.39 33.57
C ASN A 2 -18.10 22.53 32.47
N TRP A 3 -18.40 22.14 31.23
CA TRP A 3 -17.48 22.27 30.10
C TRP A 3 -18.24 22.55 28.80
N GLN A 4 -17.69 23.45 27.98
CA GLN A 4 -18.11 23.74 26.62
C GLN A 4 -16.85 23.94 25.78
N LYS A 5 -16.78 23.29 24.61
CA LYS A 5 -15.71 23.48 23.63
C LYS A 5 -16.37 23.72 22.27
N THR A 6 -15.90 24.76 21.57
CA THR A 6 -16.40 25.14 20.25
C THR A 6 -15.37 24.71 19.21
N TYR A 7 -15.82 24.07 18.14
CA TYR A 7 -15.00 23.67 17.01
C TYR A 7 -15.50 24.38 15.75
N THR A 8 -14.57 24.82 14.92
CA THR A 8 -14.84 25.24 13.54
C THR A 8 -14.45 24.10 12.62
N VAL A 9 -15.40 23.64 11.81
CA VAL A 9 -15.15 22.60 10.80
C VAL A 9 -15.17 23.28 9.44
N VAL A 10 -14.08 23.13 8.69
CA VAL A 10 -13.93 23.64 7.32
C VAL A 10 -13.85 22.42 6.39
N PHE A 11 -14.53 22.49 5.25
CA PHE A 11 -14.41 21.50 4.20
C PHE A 11 -13.52 22.07 3.10
N LEU A 12 -12.38 21.42 2.85
CA LEU A 12 -11.47 21.76 1.76
C LEU A 12 -11.54 20.61 0.76
N GLU A 13 -11.93 20.93 -0.47
CA GLU A 13 -11.88 19.96 -1.56
C GLU A 13 -10.42 19.88 -2.02
N THR A 14 -9.77 18.76 -1.71
CA THR A 14 -8.38 18.51 -2.09
C THR A 14 -8.31 17.22 -2.88
N GLU A 15 -7.49 17.22 -3.93
CA GLU A 15 -7.20 16.01 -4.69
C GLU A 15 -6.05 15.25 -4.06
N ILE A 16 -6.02 13.94 -4.29
CA ILE A 16 -4.80 13.19 -4.01
C ILE A 16 -3.69 13.69 -4.94
N PRO A 17 -2.46 13.93 -4.41
CA PRO A 17 -1.33 14.31 -5.24
C PRO A 17 -0.95 13.16 -6.17
N THR A 18 -0.10 13.46 -7.15
CA THR A 18 0.46 12.46 -8.08
C THR A 18 1.96 12.25 -7.89
N VAL A 19 2.57 12.93 -6.92
CA VAL A 19 3.98 12.80 -6.53
C VAL A 19 4.01 12.49 -5.04
N TYR A 20 4.81 11.53 -4.64
CA TYR A 20 4.96 11.08 -3.25
C TYR A 20 6.43 10.87 -2.93
N ASP A 21 6.99 11.70 -2.05
CA ASP A 21 8.39 11.69 -1.62
C ASP A 21 8.61 10.95 -0.28
N PHE A 22 7.53 10.70 0.47
CA PHE A 22 7.57 10.06 1.80
C PHE A 22 8.41 10.80 2.84
N GLU A 23 8.49 12.13 2.73
CA GLU A 23 9.24 12.98 3.66
C GLU A 23 8.55 13.15 5.01
N HIS A 24 7.22 13.19 5.03
CA HIS A 24 6.45 13.49 6.22
C HIS A 24 5.79 12.24 6.80
N TRP A 25 6.07 11.98 8.08
CA TRP A 25 5.46 10.89 8.82
C TRP A 25 4.98 11.39 10.19
N ALA A 26 3.79 10.97 10.58
CA ALA A 26 3.18 11.34 11.85
C ALA A 26 3.03 10.11 12.76
N VAL A 27 3.29 10.30 14.05
CA VAL A 27 2.88 9.37 15.11
C VAL A 27 1.66 10.01 15.78
N ASN A 28 0.53 9.30 15.81
CA ASN A 28 -0.68 9.83 16.43
C ASN A 28 -0.44 10.07 17.93
N GLU A 29 -0.68 11.30 18.39
CA GLU A 29 -0.43 11.75 19.77
C GLU A 29 -1.22 10.97 20.83
N TRP A 30 -2.27 10.24 20.43
CA TRP A 30 -3.22 9.67 21.38
C TRP A 30 -2.97 8.21 21.73
N GLU A 31 -2.58 7.32 20.82
CA GLU A 31 -2.47 5.87 21.14
C GLU A 31 -1.52 5.03 20.26
N GLU A 32 -0.73 5.59 19.33
CA GLU A 32 -0.04 4.77 18.32
C GLU A 32 1.47 4.75 18.46
N VAL A 33 2.05 3.55 18.54
CA VAL A 33 3.50 3.28 18.59
C VAL A 33 4.14 3.19 17.20
N TYR A 34 3.40 3.56 16.15
CA TYR A 34 3.80 3.44 14.75
C TYR A 34 3.50 4.71 13.95
N GLU A 35 4.22 4.89 12.86
CA GLU A 35 4.16 6.07 12.00
C GLU A 35 3.20 5.86 10.81
N HIS A 36 2.59 6.95 10.35
CA HIS A 36 1.82 7.04 9.11
C HIS A 36 2.48 8.04 8.16
N SER A 37 2.58 7.72 6.88
CA SER A 37 2.99 8.69 5.86
C SER A 37 1.89 9.74 5.68
N VAL A 38 2.29 11.00 5.60
CA VAL A 38 1.40 12.16 5.45
C VAL A 38 1.81 12.91 4.20
N GLU A 39 0.86 13.28 3.36
CA GLU A 39 1.12 14.20 2.26
C GLU A 39 0.72 15.61 2.68
N ASN A 40 1.64 16.57 2.56
CA ASN A 40 1.31 17.98 2.79
C ASN A 40 0.93 18.62 1.46
N VAL A 41 -0.33 19.04 1.33
CA VAL A 41 -0.81 19.74 0.14
C VAL A 41 -0.97 21.22 0.47
N GLU A 42 -0.30 22.09 -0.30
CA GLU A 42 -0.53 23.52 -0.23
C GLU A 42 -1.96 23.84 -0.71
N GLY A 43 -2.85 24.17 0.24
CA GLY A 43 -4.09 24.87 -0.10
C GLY A 43 -3.82 26.35 -0.36
N GLU A 44 -4.75 27.04 -1.02
CA GLU A 44 -4.59 28.47 -1.39
C GLU A 44 -4.21 29.38 -0.19
N ASP A 45 -4.61 29.02 1.05
CA ASP A 45 -4.31 29.78 2.28
C ASP A 45 -3.86 28.93 3.49
N ILE A 46 -3.93 27.59 3.43
CA ILE A 46 -3.64 26.68 4.55
C ILE A 46 -3.00 25.40 4.01
N SER A 47 -1.87 24.98 4.58
CA SER A 47 -1.29 23.64 4.33
C SER A 47 -2.17 22.57 4.98
N VAL A 48 -2.59 21.57 4.22
CA VAL A 48 -3.45 20.47 4.70
C VAL A 48 -2.65 19.17 4.72
N ASP A 49 -2.63 18.53 5.88
CA ASP A 49 -2.11 17.18 6.03
C ASP A 49 -3.15 16.16 5.55
N GLN A 50 -2.80 15.41 4.53
CA GLN A 50 -3.59 14.32 3.97
C GLN A 50 -3.06 12.97 4.46
N TYR A 51 -3.92 12.22 5.16
CA TYR A 51 -3.65 10.86 5.64
C TYR A 51 -4.17 9.84 4.62
N ILE A 52 -3.59 9.84 3.43
CA ILE A 52 -4.07 9.02 2.29
C ILE A 52 -3.41 7.64 2.22
N TRP A 53 -2.29 7.47 2.93
CA TRP A 53 -1.57 6.22 3.00
C TRP A 53 -2.02 5.39 4.20
N ALA A 54 -2.32 4.13 3.93
CA ALA A 54 -2.66 3.13 4.94
C ALA A 54 -1.63 1.99 4.94
N SER A 55 -1.57 1.29 6.07
CA SER A 55 -0.73 0.10 6.26
C SER A 55 -1.41 -0.87 7.23
N GLY A 56 -0.89 -2.10 7.30
CA GLY A 56 -1.29 -3.10 8.28
C GLY A 56 -0.76 -2.85 9.70
N ASN A 57 -0.07 -1.72 9.95
CA ASN A 57 0.53 -1.42 11.24
C ASN A 57 -0.48 -1.39 12.38
N SER A 58 -1.70 -0.87 12.14
CA SER A 58 -2.75 -0.82 13.16
C SER A 58 -3.12 -2.21 13.67
N ALA A 59 -3.23 -3.22 12.80
CA ALA A 59 -3.43 -4.60 13.20
C ALA A 59 -2.17 -5.21 13.84
N PHE A 60 -0.98 -4.88 13.32
CA PHE A 60 0.27 -5.37 13.89
C PHE A 60 0.54 -4.81 15.30
N SER A 61 -0.01 -3.64 15.64
CA SER A 61 0.12 -3.01 16.97
C SER A 61 -0.40 -3.90 18.10
N LEU A 62 -1.33 -4.81 17.80
CA LEU A 62 -1.85 -5.80 18.75
C LEU A 62 -0.79 -6.79 19.25
N VAL A 63 0.32 -6.93 18.52
CA VAL A 63 1.41 -7.88 18.83
C VAL A 63 2.80 -7.27 18.81
N ALA A 64 2.92 -6.04 18.35
CA ALA A 64 4.18 -5.31 18.34
C ALA A 64 4.67 -5.10 19.78
N ASN A 65 5.99 -5.24 19.96
CA ASN A 65 6.68 -4.82 21.17
C ASN A 65 7.85 -3.96 20.72
N GLY A 66 7.80 -2.65 20.97
CA GLY A 66 8.85 -1.72 20.55
C GLY A 66 8.31 -0.41 19.98
N GLY A 67 9.16 0.26 19.20
CA GLY A 67 8.86 1.55 18.57
C GLY A 67 8.56 1.41 17.08
N PRO A 68 8.39 2.54 16.35
CA PRO A 68 8.01 2.53 14.94
C PRO A 68 8.85 1.61 14.05
N LYS A 69 10.18 1.56 14.27
CA LYS A 69 11.10 0.69 13.50
C LYS A 69 10.89 -0.81 13.69
N ASP A 70 10.10 -1.23 14.67
CA ASP A 70 9.75 -2.64 14.90
C ASP A 70 8.49 -3.05 14.13
N PHE A 71 7.76 -2.08 13.57
CA PHE A 71 6.60 -2.33 12.73
C PHE A 71 7.00 -2.81 11.33
N PRO A 72 6.04 -3.42 10.61
CA PRO A 72 6.21 -3.77 9.21
C PRO A 72 6.43 -2.55 8.31
N THR A 73 5.82 -1.41 8.61
CA THR A 73 5.92 -0.18 7.80
C THR A 73 6.39 0.98 8.67
N PHE A 74 7.43 1.71 8.24
CA PHE A 74 8.00 2.81 9.01
C PHE A 74 8.83 3.74 8.12
N LYS A 75 9.18 4.93 8.63
CA LYS A 75 10.05 5.87 7.93
C LYS A 75 11.51 5.38 7.93
N ALA A 76 12.13 5.29 6.75
CA ALA A 76 13.58 5.16 6.63
C ALA A 76 14.28 6.49 6.95
N THR A 77 15.50 6.40 7.49
CA THR A 77 16.33 7.57 7.80
C THR A 77 17.38 7.80 6.73
N SER A 78 17.93 9.01 6.64
CA SER A 78 18.82 9.54 5.59
C SER A 78 19.97 8.67 5.05
N ILE A 79 20.39 7.59 5.72
CA ILE A 79 21.36 6.63 5.18
C ILE A 79 20.73 5.63 4.18
N ASP A 80 19.42 5.48 4.23
CA ASP A 80 18.62 4.51 3.48
C ASP A 80 17.60 5.19 2.56
N VAL A 81 17.79 6.46 2.20
CA VAL A 81 16.89 7.24 1.32
C VAL A 81 17.54 7.48 -0.03
N HIS A 82 16.74 7.66 -1.09
CA HIS A 82 17.23 8.03 -2.42
C HIS A 82 17.34 9.55 -2.55
N SER A 83 16.30 10.27 -2.14
CA SER A 83 16.27 11.72 -2.12
C SER A 83 15.79 12.25 -0.75
N GLY A 84 15.89 13.56 -0.54
CA GLY A 84 15.46 14.23 0.69
C GLY A 84 15.96 13.64 2.02
N GLU A 85 15.07 13.52 3.01
CA GLU A 85 15.36 13.05 4.37
C GLU A 85 14.56 11.81 4.77
N GLY A 86 13.58 11.40 3.96
CA GLY A 86 12.63 10.32 4.24
C GLY A 86 12.47 9.36 3.08
N ALA A 87 12.06 8.13 3.41
CA ALA A 87 11.58 7.15 2.43
C ALA A 87 10.66 6.16 3.16
N ALA A 88 9.79 5.47 2.44
CA ALA A 88 9.00 4.39 3.01
C ALA A 88 9.82 3.11 3.14
N CYS A 89 9.86 2.51 4.34
CA CYS A 89 10.52 1.23 4.59
C CYS A 89 9.51 0.18 5.01
N LEU A 90 9.44 -0.90 4.22
CA LEU A 90 8.51 -2.01 4.39
C LEU A 90 9.30 -3.29 4.67
N LYS A 91 9.03 -3.95 5.79
CA LYS A 91 9.78 -5.13 6.21
C LYS A 91 8.84 -6.24 6.65
N THR A 92 9.02 -7.43 6.10
CA THR A 92 8.25 -8.61 6.52
C THR A 92 8.66 -9.03 7.94
N ARG A 93 7.70 -9.06 8.86
CA ARG A 93 7.90 -9.37 10.28
C ARG A 93 7.25 -10.69 10.67
N LYS A 94 7.76 -11.32 11.73
CA LYS A 94 7.00 -12.31 12.49
C LYS A 94 5.95 -11.61 13.35
N THR A 95 4.79 -12.24 13.50
CA THR A 95 3.68 -11.75 14.33
C THR A 95 3.70 -12.30 15.77
N GLY A 96 4.63 -13.21 16.07
CA GLY A 96 4.72 -13.89 17.36
C GLY A 96 3.83 -15.13 17.46
N SER A 97 3.98 -15.88 18.55
CA SER A 97 3.39 -17.22 18.68
C SER A 97 1.86 -17.25 18.65
N LEU A 98 1.19 -16.23 19.20
CA LEU A 98 -0.26 -16.21 19.32
C LEU A 98 -0.95 -16.02 17.95
N PRO A 99 -0.66 -15.01 17.13
CA PRO A 99 -1.22 -14.92 15.77
C PRO A 99 -0.76 -16.06 14.87
N ALA A 100 0.48 -16.53 15.01
CA ALA A 100 0.98 -17.67 14.26
C ALA A 100 0.11 -18.93 14.50
N SER A 101 -0.32 -19.19 15.73
CA SER A 101 -1.23 -20.29 16.06
C SER A 101 -2.63 -20.17 15.41
N GLN A 102 -2.99 -18.97 14.97
CA GLN A 102 -4.23 -18.68 14.25
C GLN A 102 -4.04 -18.61 12.73
N GLY A 103 -2.86 -18.99 12.23
CA GLY A 103 -2.56 -19.01 10.80
C GLY A 103 -2.08 -17.66 10.24
N MET A 104 -1.69 -16.72 11.11
CA MET A 104 -1.13 -15.42 10.72
C MET A 104 0.32 -15.30 11.20
N PRO A 105 1.27 -16.12 10.71
CA PRO A 105 2.65 -16.25 11.22
C PRO A 105 3.57 -15.05 10.91
N ILE A 106 3.26 -14.31 9.86
CA ILE A 106 4.04 -13.17 9.38
C ILE A 106 3.11 -12.01 9.05
N ALA A 107 3.68 -10.82 8.96
CA ALA A 107 3.03 -9.63 8.42
C ALA A 107 4.01 -9.00 7.45
N ALA A 108 3.66 -8.95 6.16
CA ALA A 108 4.42 -8.17 5.20
C ALA A 108 4.30 -6.69 5.53
N GLY A 109 5.41 -5.95 5.46
CA GLY A 109 5.36 -4.50 5.40
C GLY A 109 4.64 -4.09 4.14
N ASN A 110 3.62 -3.25 4.29
CA ASN A 110 2.80 -2.76 3.18
C ASN A 110 2.47 -1.27 3.35
N LEU A 111 2.29 -0.59 2.24
CA LEU A 111 1.86 0.81 2.21
C LEU A 111 0.99 0.98 0.97
N PHE A 112 -0.19 1.57 1.14
CA PHE A 112 -1.14 1.69 0.04
C PHE A 112 -2.05 2.91 0.17
N LEU A 113 -2.47 3.47 -0.97
CA LEU A 113 -3.50 4.52 -0.98
C LEU A 113 -4.85 3.91 -0.60
N GLY A 114 -5.49 4.48 0.43
CA GLY A 114 -6.81 4.04 0.89
C GLY A 114 -6.92 3.98 2.41
N GLU A 115 -7.58 2.95 2.92
CA GLU A 115 -7.88 2.80 4.36
C GLU A 115 -7.52 1.39 4.83
N PHE A 116 -6.95 1.29 6.02
CA PHE A 116 -6.96 0.04 6.77
C PHE A 116 -8.00 0.10 7.88
N THR A 117 -8.92 -0.86 7.96
CA THR A 117 -9.96 -0.86 8.98
C THR A 117 -10.28 -2.22 9.55
N SER A 118 -10.53 -2.27 10.86
CA SER A 118 -11.05 -3.44 11.57
C SER A 118 -12.57 -3.35 11.77
N LYS A 119 -13.19 -2.22 11.41
CA LYS A 119 -14.59 -1.95 11.73
C LYS A 119 -15.51 -2.87 10.94
N GLY A 120 -16.19 -3.76 11.66
CA GLY A 120 -17.09 -4.74 11.05
C GLY A 120 -16.37 -5.91 10.36
N ILE A 121 -15.04 -6.04 10.54
CA ILE A 121 -14.21 -7.06 9.91
C ILE A 121 -13.56 -7.91 11.00
N ASN A 122 -13.70 -9.24 10.90
CA ASN A 122 -12.94 -10.15 11.74
C ASN A 122 -11.55 -10.36 11.10
N ILE A 123 -10.59 -9.49 11.44
CA ILE A 123 -9.23 -9.52 10.87
C ILE A 123 -8.54 -10.88 11.06
N MET A 124 -8.85 -11.61 12.13
CA MET A 124 -8.28 -12.95 12.37
C MET A 124 -8.81 -14.02 11.42
N LYS A 125 -9.92 -13.76 10.72
CA LYS A 125 -10.53 -14.68 9.75
C LYS A 125 -10.46 -14.18 8.32
N GLU A 126 -10.59 -12.87 8.13
CA GLU A 126 -10.70 -12.23 6.81
C GLU A 126 -9.77 -10.99 6.72
N PRO A 127 -8.47 -11.16 6.96
CA PRO A 127 -7.51 -10.04 7.00
C PRO A 127 -7.45 -9.27 5.69
N MET A 128 -7.62 -9.95 4.55
CA MET A 128 -7.63 -9.34 3.21
C MET A 128 -8.78 -8.36 2.99
N LYS A 129 -9.87 -8.44 3.78
CA LYS A 129 -10.96 -7.46 3.72
C LYS A 129 -10.60 -6.13 4.39
N ALA A 130 -9.63 -6.13 5.29
CA ALA A 130 -9.28 -4.94 6.08
C ALA A 130 -8.49 -3.89 5.31
N THR A 131 -7.89 -4.27 4.18
CA THR A 131 -7.11 -3.38 3.31
C THR A 131 -8.00 -2.83 2.21
N HIS A 132 -8.59 -1.65 2.42
CA HIS A 132 -9.42 -0.98 1.41
C HIS A 132 -8.53 -0.16 0.49
N PHE A 133 -8.40 -0.60 -0.75
CA PHE A 133 -7.54 0.00 -1.75
C PHE A 133 -8.26 1.03 -2.61
N GLY A 134 -7.59 2.17 -2.73
CA GLY A 134 -7.85 3.20 -3.71
C GLY A 134 -8.67 4.36 -3.20
N LEU A 135 -8.38 5.52 -3.77
CA LEU A 135 -9.04 6.78 -3.51
C LEU A 135 -9.58 7.35 -4.83
N PRO A 136 -10.69 8.11 -4.81
CA PRO A 136 -11.25 8.68 -6.03
C PRO A 136 -10.22 9.51 -6.80
N PHE A 137 -10.17 9.33 -8.12
CA PHE A 137 -9.14 9.92 -8.98
C PHE A 137 -9.75 10.36 -10.30
N ARG A 138 -9.36 11.56 -10.76
CA ARG A 138 -9.97 12.24 -11.92
C ARG A 138 -9.00 12.51 -13.07
N LYS A 139 -7.80 11.94 -13.03
CA LYS A 139 -6.81 12.03 -14.11
C LYS A 139 -6.63 10.64 -14.73
N LYS A 140 -6.30 10.59 -16.01
CA LYS A 140 -6.04 9.33 -16.72
C LYS A 140 -4.55 9.00 -16.59
N PRO A 141 -4.18 7.98 -15.80
CA PRO A 141 -2.78 7.63 -15.60
C PRO A 141 -2.21 6.94 -16.86
N LEU A 142 -0.97 7.29 -17.18
CA LEU A 142 -0.20 6.73 -18.28
C LEU A 142 0.94 5.86 -17.77
N GLN A 143 1.67 6.33 -16.76
CA GLN A 143 2.83 5.64 -16.21
C GLN A 143 2.92 5.81 -14.69
N MET A 144 3.56 4.85 -14.03
CA MET A 144 4.05 4.96 -12.66
C MET A 144 5.58 4.95 -12.69
N SER A 145 6.19 6.05 -12.27
CA SER A 145 7.63 6.18 -12.00
C SER A 145 7.88 5.95 -10.51
N VAL A 146 8.94 5.24 -10.16
CA VAL A 146 9.28 4.93 -8.77
C VAL A 146 10.76 4.63 -8.62
N TRP A 147 11.35 5.06 -7.50
CA TRP A 147 12.64 4.59 -7.04
C TRP A 147 12.44 3.57 -5.92
N PHE A 148 13.05 2.38 -6.06
CA PHE A 148 13.04 1.42 -4.96
C PHE A 148 14.37 0.69 -4.80
N LYS A 149 14.64 0.27 -3.57
CA LYS A 149 15.68 -0.67 -3.18
C LYS A 149 14.99 -1.87 -2.53
N TYR A 150 15.39 -3.08 -2.88
CA TYR A 150 14.87 -4.31 -2.28
C TYR A 150 15.99 -5.26 -1.87
N ASP A 151 15.84 -5.83 -0.67
CA ASP A 151 16.59 -6.97 -0.14
C ASP A 151 15.64 -8.15 0.09
N GLY A 152 15.61 -9.07 -0.87
CA GLY A 152 14.83 -10.32 -0.85
C GLY A 152 15.66 -11.55 -0.46
N SER A 153 16.80 -11.36 0.22
CA SER A 153 17.76 -12.44 0.47
C SER A 153 17.28 -13.51 1.48
N ASN A 154 16.25 -13.23 2.28
CA ASN A 154 15.70 -14.23 3.19
C ASN A 154 14.77 -15.19 2.46
N VAL A 155 14.86 -16.46 2.86
CA VAL A 155 14.14 -17.57 2.23
C VAL A 155 12.64 -17.32 2.27
N HIS A 156 11.98 -17.54 1.13
CA HIS A 156 10.54 -17.55 0.99
C HIS A 156 9.94 -18.71 1.80
N MET A 157 9.18 -18.40 2.85
CA MET A 157 8.60 -19.42 3.73
C MET A 157 7.08 -19.38 3.71
N SER A 158 6.48 -20.57 3.71
CA SER A 158 5.09 -20.79 4.13
C SER A 158 5.09 -21.43 5.52
N TYR A 159 4.02 -21.28 6.29
CA TYR A 159 3.93 -21.88 7.63
C TYR A 159 2.68 -22.73 7.78
N ASP A 160 2.82 -23.86 8.48
CA ASP A 160 1.67 -24.66 8.91
C ASP A 160 0.94 -24.00 10.10
N LYS A 161 -0.21 -24.58 10.49
CA LYS A 161 -1.00 -24.11 11.65
C LYS A 161 -0.27 -24.21 13.00
N LYS A 162 0.85 -24.94 13.06
CA LYS A 162 1.70 -25.06 14.24
C LYS A 162 2.85 -24.03 14.23
N GLY A 163 2.93 -23.20 13.19
CA GLY A 163 4.00 -22.22 13.00
C GLY A 163 5.31 -22.82 12.47
N ASN A 164 5.31 -24.06 12.00
CA ASN A 164 6.49 -24.66 11.38
C ASN A 164 6.62 -24.10 9.96
N GLY A 165 7.76 -23.46 9.69
CA GLY A 165 8.05 -22.93 8.37
C GLY A 165 8.60 -24.00 7.42
N THR A 166 8.12 -24.00 6.18
CA THR A 166 8.71 -24.75 5.07
C THR A 166 9.00 -23.80 3.92
N GLN A 167 10.12 -24.02 3.23
CA GLN A 167 10.45 -23.28 2.02
C GLN A 167 9.30 -23.37 1.02
N TYR A 168 8.92 -22.24 0.46
CA TYR A 168 7.91 -22.13 -0.56
C TYR A 168 8.56 -21.94 -1.93
N GLY A 169 8.09 -22.70 -2.92
CA GLY A 169 8.64 -22.67 -4.28
C GLY A 169 10.15 -22.90 -4.33
N ASP A 170 10.83 -22.09 -5.14
CA ASP A 170 12.30 -22.12 -5.28
C ASP A 170 13.04 -21.38 -4.15
N GLY A 171 12.31 -20.87 -3.15
CA GLY A 171 12.85 -20.17 -1.99
C GLY A 171 13.10 -18.68 -2.20
N ARG A 172 12.81 -18.12 -3.38
CA ARG A 172 12.97 -16.68 -3.64
C ARG A 172 11.68 -15.93 -3.32
N ASP A 173 11.76 -15.01 -2.38
CA ASP A 173 10.70 -14.04 -2.12
C ASP A 173 10.87 -12.82 -3.01
N TYR A 174 9.77 -12.13 -3.24
CA TYR A 174 9.77 -10.96 -4.09
C TYR A 174 8.78 -9.91 -3.60
N CYS A 175 9.17 -8.65 -3.73
CA CYS A 175 8.33 -7.53 -3.36
C CYS A 175 7.20 -7.29 -4.37
N ALA A 176 6.19 -6.53 -3.96
CA ALA A 176 5.15 -5.99 -4.82
C ALA A 176 5.27 -4.47 -4.93
N VAL A 177 5.23 -3.94 -6.15
CA VAL A 177 5.22 -2.50 -6.46
C VAL A 177 4.28 -2.31 -7.64
N TYR A 178 3.09 -1.75 -7.41
CA TYR A 178 2.09 -1.60 -8.46
C TYR A 178 1.06 -0.51 -8.18
N ALA A 179 0.38 -0.08 -9.22
CA ALA A 179 -0.77 0.81 -9.19
C ALA A 179 -1.92 0.25 -10.03
N VAL A 180 -3.15 0.54 -9.63
CA VAL A 180 -4.39 0.06 -10.24
C VAL A 180 -5.35 1.21 -10.42
N LEU A 181 -5.83 1.41 -11.64
CA LEU A 181 -7.00 2.24 -11.93
C LEU A 181 -8.22 1.34 -12.07
N TYR A 182 -9.30 1.64 -11.34
CA TYR A 182 -10.54 0.86 -11.41
C TYR A 182 -11.80 1.74 -11.40
N ASP A 183 -12.89 1.20 -11.92
CA ASP A 183 -14.22 1.79 -11.92
C ASP A 183 -14.89 1.58 -10.54
N ASN A 184 -14.99 2.63 -9.75
CA ASN A 184 -15.46 2.55 -8.37
C ASN A 184 -17.00 2.42 -8.27
N VAL A 185 -17.71 2.81 -9.32
CA VAL A 185 -19.16 2.60 -9.46
C VAL A 185 -19.43 1.13 -9.74
N LYS A 186 -18.66 0.51 -10.64
CA LYS A 186 -18.75 -0.93 -10.91
C LYS A 186 -18.35 -1.75 -9.68
N ALA A 187 -17.29 -1.37 -8.96
CA ALA A 187 -16.93 -2.00 -7.69
C ALA A 187 -18.11 -1.97 -6.70
N LYS A 188 -18.76 -0.80 -6.55
CA LYS A 188 -19.93 -0.64 -5.68
C LYS A 188 -21.09 -1.54 -6.08
N ASN A 189 -21.36 -1.66 -7.37
CA ASN A 189 -22.45 -2.51 -7.86
C ASN A 189 -22.17 -4.01 -7.68
N LEU A 190 -20.92 -4.44 -7.84
CA LEU A 190 -20.54 -5.85 -7.73
C LEU A 190 -20.32 -6.31 -6.29
N TYR A 191 -19.70 -5.46 -5.47
CA TYR A 191 -19.22 -5.83 -4.13
C TYR A 191 -19.96 -5.10 -3.01
N GLY A 192 -20.82 -4.13 -3.32
CA GLY A 192 -21.51 -3.28 -2.34
C GLY A 192 -20.66 -2.14 -1.79
N VAL A 193 -19.41 -2.00 -2.24
CA VAL A 193 -18.42 -1.03 -1.75
C VAL A 193 -17.64 -0.43 -2.92
N SER A 194 -17.29 0.86 -2.83
CA SER A 194 -16.58 1.58 -3.89
C SER A 194 -15.06 1.37 -3.89
N TYR A 195 -14.53 0.52 -3.00
CA TYR A 195 -13.12 0.18 -2.93
C TYR A 195 -12.87 -1.26 -3.36
N LEU A 196 -11.62 -1.58 -3.67
CA LEU A 196 -11.15 -2.96 -3.78
C LEU A 196 -10.47 -3.38 -2.48
N ASP A 197 -10.36 -4.68 -2.27
CA ASP A 197 -9.70 -5.26 -1.11
C ASP A 197 -8.62 -6.27 -1.53
N GLY A 198 -7.94 -6.92 -0.58
CA GLY A 198 -6.90 -7.90 -0.90
C GLY A 198 -7.41 -9.04 -1.77
N ASN A 199 -8.72 -9.33 -1.73
CA ASN A 199 -9.33 -10.40 -2.52
C ASN A 199 -9.61 -9.98 -3.97
N THR A 200 -9.64 -8.68 -4.26
CA THR A 200 -10.18 -8.15 -5.53
C THR A 200 -9.21 -7.25 -6.29
N ILE A 201 -8.20 -6.65 -5.64
CA ILE A 201 -7.31 -5.63 -6.20
C ILE A 201 -6.46 -6.08 -7.41
N LEU A 202 -6.21 -7.38 -7.55
CA LEU A 202 -5.48 -7.97 -8.70
C LEU A 202 -6.27 -9.08 -9.40
N LYS A 203 -7.59 -9.11 -9.24
CA LYS A 203 -8.43 -10.12 -9.91
C LYS A 203 -8.35 -9.94 -11.43
N GLU A 204 -8.39 -11.05 -12.18
CA GLU A 204 -8.27 -11.05 -13.65
C GLU A 204 -9.55 -11.48 -14.38
N ASP A 205 -10.62 -11.82 -13.65
CA ASP A 205 -11.90 -12.21 -14.26
C ASP A 205 -12.51 -11.10 -15.13
N GLU A 206 -13.23 -11.46 -16.20
CA GLU A 206 -13.73 -10.46 -17.17
C GLU A 206 -14.59 -9.37 -16.51
N ASP A 207 -15.34 -9.71 -15.47
CA ASP A 207 -16.28 -8.79 -14.83
C ASP A 207 -15.67 -7.90 -13.74
N ASN A 208 -14.38 -7.98 -13.39
CA ASN A 208 -13.85 -7.06 -12.37
C ASN A 208 -13.92 -5.58 -12.79
N PRO A 209 -13.91 -4.65 -11.82
CA PRO A 209 -13.88 -3.21 -12.07
C PRO A 209 -12.52 -2.66 -12.51
N ILE A 210 -11.45 -3.45 -12.50
CA ILE A 210 -10.09 -2.97 -12.82
C ILE A 210 -10.01 -2.60 -14.29
N ILE A 211 -9.55 -1.38 -14.57
CA ILE A 211 -9.39 -0.81 -15.92
C ILE A 211 -7.95 -0.98 -16.41
N ALA A 212 -6.98 -0.61 -15.57
CA ALA A 212 -5.56 -0.66 -15.92
C ALA A 212 -4.69 -0.96 -14.72
N VAL A 213 -3.54 -1.60 -14.97
CA VAL A 213 -2.52 -1.92 -13.96
C VAL A 213 -1.14 -1.49 -14.49
N ALA A 214 -0.33 -0.89 -13.62
CA ALA A 214 1.08 -0.64 -13.86
C ALA A 214 1.88 -1.25 -12.70
N GLY A 215 2.99 -1.93 -12.96
CA GLY A 215 3.83 -2.39 -11.86
C GLY A 215 4.84 -3.46 -12.23
N LEU A 216 5.59 -3.86 -11.21
CA LEU A 216 6.74 -4.74 -11.31
C LEU A 216 6.43 -6.10 -11.96
N HIS A 217 5.26 -6.65 -11.67
CA HIS A 217 4.83 -7.96 -12.18
C HIS A 217 4.12 -7.90 -13.54
N GLU A 218 3.83 -6.70 -14.04
CA GLU A 218 3.32 -6.50 -15.39
C GLU A 218 4.46 -6.52 -16.44
N GLN A 219 5.70 -6.32 -16.02
CA GLN A 219 6.87 -6.42 -16.89
C GLN A 219 7.52 -7.80 -16.74
N ALA A 220 7.67 -8.52 -17.85
CA ALA A 220 8.35 -9.81 -17.85
C ALA A 220 9.81 -9.66 -17.37
N ASP A 221 10.29 -10.64 -16.60
CA ASP A 221 11.69 -10.84 -16.24
C ASP A 221 12.39 -9.67 -15.50
N ASN A 222 11.66 -8.87 -14.72
CA ASN A 222 12.29 -7.89 -13.85
C ASN A 222 12.94 -8.60 -12.64
N SER A 223 14.27 -8.78 -12.67
CA SER A 223 15.02 -9.43 -11.59
C SER A 223 15.04 -8.64 -10.28
N ASP A 224 14.78 -7.34 -10.34
CA ASP A 224 14.86 -6.44 -9.17
C ASP A 224 13.76 -6.72 -8.15
N GLN A 225 12.71 -7.45 -8.55
CA GLN A 225 11.71 -8.02 -7.64
C GLN A 225 12.31 -8.95 -6.59
N TYR A 226 13.45 -9.59 -6.86
CA TYR A 226 14.14 -10.49 -5.92
C TYR A 226 15.27 -9.81 -5.15
N GLY A 227 15.72 -8.64 -5.61
CA GLY A 227 16.78 -7.88 -4.99
C GLY A 227 17.45 -6.91 -5.95
N THR A 228 17.78 -5.73 -5.43
CA THR A 228 18.37 -4.62 -6.20
C THR A 228 19.89 -4.51 -6.07
N GLY A 229 20.51 -5.39 -5.29
CA GLY A 229 21.94 -5.33 -4.99
C GLY A 229 22.32 -4.25 -3.96
N GLY A 230 21.34 -3.80 -3.15
CA GLY A 230 21.57 -2.82 -2.08
C GLY A 230 21.60 -1.37 -2.54
N VAL A 231 21.16 -1.09 -3.77
CA VAL A 231 21.08 0.27 -4.33
C VAL A 231 19.67 0.57 -4.81
N TYR A 232 19.27 1.83 -4.74
CA TYR A 232 18.03 2.28 -5.36
C TYR A 232 18.12 2.18 -6.88
N LYS A 233 17.02 1.73 -7.48
CA LYS A 233 16.86 1.65 -8.93
C LYS A 233 15.58 2.36 -9.33
N HIS A 234 15.69 3.09 -10.44
CA HIS A 234 14.56 3.77 -11.06
C HIS A 234 13.81 2.81 -11.97
N HIS A 235 12.50 2.77 -11.84
CA HIS A 235 11.62 2.02 -12.72
C HIS A 235 10.47 2.89 -13.19
N VAL A 236 10.08 2.69 -14.44
CA VAL A 236 8.90 3.29 -15.05
C VAL A 236 8.02 2.18 -15.60
N PHE A 237 6.77 2.15 -15.16
CA PHE A 237 5.79 1.14 -15.54
C PHE A 237 4.62 1.79 -16.28
N ASP A 238 4.39 1.37 -17.52
CA ASP A 238 3.21 1.79 -18.27
C ASP A 238 1.95 1.18 -17.68
N PHE A 239 0.88 1.97 -17.58
CA PHE A 239 -0.45 1.46 -17.29
C PHE A 239 -0.97 0.65 -18.46
N LYS A 240 -1.08 -0.66 -18.27
CA LYS A 240 -1.68 -1.59 -19.23
C LYS A 240 -3.18 -1.59 -19.05
N TYR A 241 -3.88 -0.93 -19.98
CA TYR A 241 -5.33 -0.95 -20.04
C TYR A 241 -5.81 -2.31 -20.54
N ARG A 242 -6.72 -2.92 -19.79
CA ARG A 242 -7.26 -4.25 -20.10
C ARG A 242 -8.11 -4.20 -21.35
N GLU A 243 -8.11 -5.30 -22.10
CA GLU A 243 -8.88 -5.43 -23.33
C GLU A 243 -10.36 -5.10 -23.10
N GLY A 244 -10.94 -4.31 -24.01
CA GLY A 244 -12.34 -3.88 -23.92
C GLY A 244 -12.65 -2.87 -22.81
N LYS A 245 -11.66 -2.43 -22.03
CA LYS A 245 -11.85 -1.43 -20.97
C LYS A 245 -11.23 -0.09 -21.36
N SER A 246 -11.95 0.97 -21.09
CA SER A 246 -11.52 2.35 -21.34
C SER A 246 -11.99 3.27 -20.23
N VAL A 247 -11.35 4.43 -20.14
CA VAL A 247 -11.78 5.50 -19.24
C VAL A 247 -12.72 6.41 -19.99
N ASP A 248 -13.92 6.59 -19.45
CA ASP A 248 -14.87 7.59 -19.92
C ASP A 248 -14.48 8.96 -19.32
N PRO A 249 -14.21 9.99 -20.16
CA PRO A 249 -13.74 11.29 -19.68
C PRO A 249 -14.71 12.02 -18.75
N ASP A 250 -16.02 11.87 -18.94
CA ASP A 250 -17.01 12.57 -18.12
C ASP A 250 -17.17 11.87 -16.78
N ARG A 251 -17.18 10.54 -16.77
CA ARG A 251 -17.16 9.74 -15.54
C ARG A 251 -15.88 9.97 -14.74
N LEU A 252 -14.74 10.12 -15.41
CA LEU A 252 -13.45 10.45 -14.80
C LEU A 252 -13.49 11.79 -14.07
N LYS A 253 -14.02 12.84 -14.71
CA LYS A 253 -14.19 14.16 -14.09
C LYS A 253 -15.14 14.12 -12.87
N ASN A 254 -16.07 13.18 -12.85
CA ASN A 254 -17.03 12.98 -11.76
C ASN A 254 -16.54 12.01 -10.67
N TYR A 255 -15.24 11.68 -10.62
CA TYR A 255 -14.65 10.81 -9.60
C TYR A 255 -15.24 9.38 -9.57
N GLU A 256 -15.73 8.88 -10.71
CA GLU A 256 -16.26 7.50 -10.83
C GLU A 256 -15.18 6.44 -11.06
N TYR A 257 -13.92 6.85 -11.00
CA TYR A 257 -12.76 5.97 -10.98
C TYR A 257 -11.94 6.23 -9.73
N SER A 258 -11.20 5.21 -9.29
CA SER A 258 -10.29 5.30 -8.17
C SER A 258 -8.91 4.78 -8.56
N LEU A 259 -7.88 5.41 -8.00
CA LEU A 259 -6.50 4.99 -8.11
C LEU A 259 -6.06 4.34 -6.81
N ALA A 260 -5.50 3.14 -6.90
CA ALA A 260 -4.74 2.52 -5.83
C ALA A 260 -3.25 2.48 -6.21
N VAL A 261 -2.38 2.80 -5.27
CA VAL A 261 -0.93 2.53 -5.34
C VAL A 261 -0.62 1.62 -4.16
N VAL A 262 0.10 0.53 -4.40
CA VAL A 262 0.32 -0.53 -3.41
C VAL A 262 1.77 -1.00 -3.47
N PHE A 263 2.37 -1.06 -2.28
CA PHE A 263 3.70 -1.61 -2.06
C PHE A 263 3.64 -2.72 -1.01
N SER A 264 4.43 -3.77 -1.20
CA SER A 264 4.60 -4.85 -0.23
C SER A 264 6.01 -5.42 -0.25
N SER A 265 6.56 -5.71 0.92
CA SER A 265 7.86 -6.37 1.08
C SER A 265 7.86 -7.87 0.74
N SER A 266 6.68 -8.49 0.67
CA SER A 266 6.46 -9.86 0.18
C SER A 266 5.16 -9.93 -0.62
N PHE A 267 5.21 -10.36 -1.88
CA PHE A 267 4.08 -10.38 -2.81
C PHE A 267 2.93 -11.28 -2.33
N TYR A 268 3.26 -12.47 -1.79
CA TYR A 268 2.28 -13.37 -1.18
C TYR A 268 2.10 -13.17 0.33
N GLY A 269 2.51 -12.00 0.85
CA GLY A 269 2.40 -11.68 2.26
C GLY A 269 0.96 -11.64 2.78
N ASP A 270 0.00 -11.35 1.89
CA ASP A 270 -1.45 -11.42 2.12
C ASP A 270 -1.94 -12.84 2.44
N ARG A 271 -1.21 -13.86 1.97
CA ARG A 271 -1.42 -15.29 2.25
C ARG A 271 -0.49 -15.82 3.32
N PHE A 272 0.23 -14.93 4.00
CA PHE A 272 1.23 -15.25 5.02
C PHE A 272 2.38 -16.10 4.50
N ILE A 273 2.77 -15.86 3.25
CA ILE A 273 3.92 -16.49 2.60
C ILE A 273 4.94 -15.40 2.24
N GLY A 274 6.19 -15.57 2.68
CA GLY A 274 7.25 -14.59 2.45
C GLY A 274 8.48 -14.84 3.30
N GLY A 275 9.55 -14.07 3.05
CA GLY A 275 10.79 -14.13 3.80
C GLY A 275 10.81 -13.10 4.93
N VAL A 276 10.77 -13.58 6.18
CA VAL A 276 10.92 -12.70 7.35
C VAL A 276 12.26 -11.97 7.27
N GLY A 277 12.20 -10.64 7.36
CA GLY A 277 13.36 -9.78 7.27
C GLY A 277 13.56 -9.14 5.90
N ASN A 278 12.91 -9.66 4.85
CA ASN A 278 12.95 -9.03 3.53
C ASN A 278 12.38 -7.62 3.61
N THR A 279 13.07 -6.68 2.95
CA THR A 279 12.84 -5.26 3.14
C THR A 279 12.81 -4.54 1.79
N LEU A 280 11.73 -3.79 1.57
CA LEU A 280 11.52 -2.91 0.43
C LEU A 280 11.57 -1.47 0.92
N TRP A 281 12.42 -0.66 0.30
CA TRP A 281 12.46 0.78 0.47
C TRP A 281 11.91 1.44 -0.79
N ILE A 282 10.99 2.39 -0.63
CA ILE A 282 10.35 3.13 -1.73
C ILE A 282 10.58 4.61 -1.51
N ASP A 283 10.89 5.32 -2.60
CA ASP A 283 11.11 6.74 -2.62
C ASP A 283 10.68 7.32 -3.99
N ASP A 284 10.46 8.63 -4.06
CA ASP A 284 10.19 9.40 -5.28
C ASP A 284 9.21 8.70 -6.26
N VAL A 285 7.97 8.51 -5.82
CA VAL A 285 6.90 7.90 -6.64
C VAL A 285 6.15 8.99 -7.41
N GLU A 286 5.92 8.79 -8.70
CA GLU A 286 5.11 9.68 -9.54
C GLU A 286 4.11 8.90 -10.40
N ILE A 287 2.85 9.34 -10.38
CA ILE A 287 1.80 8.89 -11.30
C ILE A 287 1.68 9.91 -12.42
N ILE A 288 2.31 9.59 -13.55
CA ILE A 288 2.32 10.43 -14.74
C ILE A 288 0.99 10.25 -15.47
N CYS A 289 0.25 11.34 -15.62
CA CYS A 289 -1.08 11.35 -16.24
C CYS A 289 -1.07 12.04 -17.60
N GLU A 290 -2.12 11.77 -18.39
CA GLU A 290 -2.39 12.50 -19.62
C GLU A 290 -2.54 14.01 -19.32
N GLU A 291 -1.79 14.85 -20.04
CA GLU A 291 -1.95 16.30 -19.97
C GLU A 291 -3.34 16.68 -20.50
N ASN A 292 -4.01 17.59 -19.79
CA ASN A 292 -5.33 18.11 -20.19
C ASN A 292 -5.22 19.13 -21.33
#